data_AF-A0A972UTD8-F1
#
_entry.id   AF-A0A972UTD8-F1
#
_cell.length_a   1.000
_cell.length_b   1.000
_cell.length_c   1.000
_cell.angle_alpha   90.00
_cell.angle_beta   90.00
_cell.angle_gamma   90.00
#
_symmetry.space_group_name_H-M   'P 1'
#
loop_
_entity.id
_entity.type
_entity.pdbx_description
1 polymer ?
#
loop_
_entity_poly.entity_id
_entity_poly.type
_entity_poly.pdbx_seq_one_letter_code
_entity_poly.pdbx_strand_id
1 'polypeptide(L)'
;MGTKKPINFSRRDFIKYSGLSGGALSIAGVAGAGYMAGKSFDSYTGSERNDHGLGQFFNRKPFEVNSPTYQKIGNTRRIENVENIFSRNGEMGQFMRNNPDWIPEDGIEILPESLQSYYKKNPDSLTEFFVAREKSEIQHANWPKYKKRFLLADAWSAAHSAPLRGRGAFPPNPTSPPEQWDFQNIDPEPMLFKSDKHASELIKKIAHSFGATLVGVAKINPDWVYQGRMRGVGNTNFEVPKHWKFGIVVAVPHEWDQLYGNPTYGSSYDGYSRLRQIAGKLEVFIRHIGFSARSHVPPTSYELAMPPLAVDAGLGEQGRMGVLVTPELGANTRLAAITTDMPLQADKPIDVGISKFCKKCKICAEQCPSNAVSFEKEPEVVRGYKRWKVNHDKCFTIWNTVGTSHPRGCRICLAVCPYSRKNNWIHQIAREVDPRDPTGLFSSALLTMQKSFFEYPDVENYLPPPDGKNASYHEGPDWLRTEEW
;
A
#
# COMPACT_ATOMS: atom_id res chain seq x y z
N MET A 1 23.98 -73.44 -33.44
CA MET A 1 23.77 -72.75 -32.15
C MET A 1 25.02 -71.93 -31.82
N GLY A 2 25.04 -70.64 -32.16
CA GLY A 2 26.10 -69.73 -31.72
C GLY A 2 25.83 -69.31 -30.28
N THR A 3 26.59 -69.86 -29.33
CA THR A 3 26.46 -69.60 -27.90
C THR A 3 26.85 -68.16 -27.59
N LYS A 4 25.88 -67.33 -27.16
CA LYS A 4 26.17 -66.00 -26.59
C LYS A 4 27.06 -66.19 -25.37
N LYS A 5 28.29 -65.66 -25.40
CA LYS A 5 29.18 -65.60 -24.22
C LYS A 5 28.45 -64.88 -23.07
N PRO A 6 28.46 -65.41 -21.84
CA PRO A 6 27.90 -64.72 -20.70
C PRO A 6 28.74 -63.47 -20.41
N ILE A 7 28.09 -62.31 -20.35
CA ILE A 7 28.72 -61.06 -19.97
C ILE A 7 29.05 -61.18 -18.47
N ASN A 8 30.34 -61.27 -18.14
CA ASN A 8 30.80 -61.39 -16.77
C ASN A 8 30.75 -59.99 -16.11
N PHE A 9 29.60 -59.65 -15.53
CA PHE A 9 29.36 -58.34 -14.93
C PHE A 9 30.02 -58.26 -13.54
N SER A 10 31.15 -57.56 -13.44
CA SER A 10 31.89 -57.50 -12.18
C SER A 10 31.28 -56.48 -11.20
N ARG A 11 31.59 -56.62 -9.90
CA ARG A 11 31.21 -55.61 -8.88
C ARG A 11 31.72 -54.20 -9.23
N ARG A 12 32.87 -54.09 -9.90
CA ARG A 12 33.42 -52.81 -10.38
C ARG A 12 32.58 -52.22 -11.51
N ASP A 13 32.06 -53.05 -12.41
CA ASP A 13 31.18 -52.60 -13.50
C ASP A 13 29.84 -52.13 -12.94
N PHE A 14 29.27 -52.83 -11.96
CA PHE A 14 28.06 -52.39 -11.25
C PHE A 14 28.22 -51.00 -10.63
N ILE A 15 29.32 -50.73 -9.92
CA ILE A 15 29.59 -49.42 -9.30
C ILE A 15 29.78 -48.33 -10.36
N LYS A 16 30.48 -48.62 -11.47
CA LYS A 16 30.67 -47.65 -12.56
C LYS A 16 29.35 -47.31 -13.24
N TYR A 17 28.56 -48.31 -13.63
CA TYR A 17 27.29 -48.08 -14.34
C TYR A 17 26.21 -47.48 -13.43
N SER A 18 26.19 -47.83 -12.14
CA SER A 18 25.27 -47.21 -11.19
C SER A 18 25.65 -45.75 -10.90
N GLY A 19 26.94 -45.45 -10.77
CA GLY A 19 27.44 -44.08 -10.65
C GLY A 19 27.15 -43.23 -11.89
N LEU A 20 27.35 -43.79 -13.09
CA LEU A 20 27.05 -43.12 -14.36
C LEU A 20 25.54 -42.89 -14.55
N SER A 21 24.71 -43.87 -14.20
CA SER A 21 23.25 -43.74 -14.22
C SER A 21 22.74 -42.73 -13.20
N GLY A 22 23.29 -42.74 -11.98
CA GLY A 22 22.95 -41.76 -10.94
C GLY A 22 23.35 -40.34 -11.32
N GLY A 23 24.53 -40.16 -11.95
CA GLY A 23 24.96 -38.89 -12.50
C GLY A 23 24.04 -38.40 -13.63
N ALA A 24 23.70 -39.27 -14.58
CA ALA A 24 22.81 -38.93 -15.69
C ALA A 24 21.39 -38.57 -15.22
N LEU A 25 20.82 -39.31 -14.27
CA LEU A 25 19.51 -39.01 -13.69
C LEU A 25 19.51 -37.70 -12.91
N SER A 26 20.60 -37.38 -12.20
CA SER A 26 20.74 -36.12 -11.47
C SER A 26 20.80 -34.92 -12.44
N ILE A 27 21.58 -35.04 -13.52
CA ILE A 27 21.68 -34.00 -14.56
C ILE A 27 20.34 -33.83 -15.28
N ALA A 28 19.67 -34.92 -15.65
CA ALA A 28 18.35 -34.87 -16.28
C ALA A 28 17.29 -34.27 -15.35
N GLY A 29 17.33 -34.59 -14.05
CA GLY A 29 16.47 -34.01 -13.04
C GLY A 29 16.68 -32.51 -12.89
N VAL A 30 17.94 -32.04 -12.84
CA VAL A 30 18.28 -30.62 -12.78
C VAL A 30 17.87 -29.89 -14.06
N ALA A 31 18.11 -30.47 -15.24
CA ALA A 31 17.70 -29.89 -16.51
C ALA A 31 16.17 -29.81 -16.64
N GLY A 32 15.46 -30.84 -16.21
CA GLY A 32 13.99 -30.86 -16.18
C GLY A 32 13.42 -29.82 -15.19
N ALA A 33 13.98 -29.73 -13.99
CA ALA A 33 13.62 -28.71 -13.01
C ALA A 33 13.91 -27.30 -13.53
N GLY A 34 15.08 -27.10 -14.18
CA GLY A 34 15.46 -25.83 -14.80
C GLY A 34 14.54 -25.44 -15.95
N TYR A 35 14.12 -26.40 -16.78
CA TYR A 35 13.15 -26.17 -17.86
C TYR A 35 11.76 -25.78 -17.33
N MET A 36 11.28 -26.49 -16.29
CA MET A 36 9.99 -26.21 -15.67
C MET A 36 10.00 -24.87 -14.92
N ALA A 37 11.09 -24.57 -14.21
CA ALA A 37 11.30 -23.27 -13.61
C ALA A 37 11.32 -22.16 -14.67
N GLY A 38 12.08 -22.32 -15.75
CA GLY A 38 12.17 -21.34 -16.85
C GLY A 38 10.86 -21.11 -17.63
N LYS A 39 9.87 -22.00 -17.49
CA LYS A 39 8.53 -21.82 -18.07
C LYS A 39 7.47 -21.33 -17.09
N SER A 40 7.71 -21.41 -15.79
CA SER A 40 6.76 -20.97 -14.79
C SER A 40 6.93 -19.48 -14.51
N PHE A 41 5.88 -18.68 -14.68
CA PHE A 41 5.91 -17.26 -14.28
C PHE A 41 6.15 -17.09 -12.77
N ASP A 42 5.73 -18.08 -11.97
CA ASP A 42 5.91 -18.07 -10.53
C ASP A 42 7.37 -18.30 -10.10
N SER A 43 8.25 -18.78 -10.98
CA SER A 43 9.68 -18.89 -10.67
C SER A 43 10.43 -17.54 -10.74
N TYR A 44 9.86 -16.55 -11.43
CA TYR A 44 10.46 -15.21 -11.58
C TYR A 44 10.19 -14.30 -10.38
N THR A 45 9.17 -14.63 -9.58
CA THR A 45 8.90 -13.96 -8.31
C THR A 45 9.27 -14.95 -7.23
N GLY A 46 10.35 -14.72 -6.48
CA GLY A 46 10.84 -15.65 -5.45
C GLY A 46 9.71 -16.26 -4.60
N SER A 47 9.88 -17.51 -4.17
CA SER A 47 8.82 -18.33 -3.55
C SER A 47 8.19 -17.73 -2.28
N GLU A 48 8.79 -16.68 -1.73
CA GLU A 48 8.26 -15.94 -0.60
C GLU A 48 7.95 -14.50 -1.01
N ARG A 49 6.67 -14.18 -1.11
CA ARG A 49 6.19 -12.79 -1.06
C ARG A 49 6.29 -12.31 0.38
N ASN A 50 7.49 -11.96 0.84
CA ASN A 50 7.61 -11.15 2.05
C ASN A 50 7.58 -9.68 1.64
N ASP A 51 6.78 -8.88 2.35
CA ASP A 51 6.37 -7.52 1.98
C ASP A 51 7.54 -6.52 1.82
N HIS A 52 8.77 -6.93 2.17
CA HIS A 52 9.98 -6.12 2.12
C HIS A 52 11.20 -6.86 1.52
N GLY A 53 11.02 -7.99 0.84
CA GLY A 53 12.15 -8.74 0.29
C GLY A 53 13.06 -9.32 1.38
N LEU A 54 12.54 -9.61 2.56
CA LEU A 54 13.27 -10.26 3.66
C LEU A 54 13.89 -11.61 3.25
N GLY A 55 13.31 -12.28 2.25
CA GLY A 55 13.82 -13.51 1.65
C GLY A 55 14.80 -13.27 0.49
N GLN A 56 14.97 -12.02 0.07
CA GLN A 56 15.95 -11.58 -0.93
C GLN A 56 17.25 -11.15 -0.25
N PHE A 57 17.74 -11.98 0.67
CA PHE A 57 18.99 -11.71 1.37
C PHE A 57 20.20 -12.01 0.47
N PHE A 58 20.98 -10.99 0.17
CA PHE A 58 22.31 -11.13 -0.44
C PHE A 58 23.37 -10.83 0.63
N ASN A 59 24.05 -11.87 1.11
CA ASN A 59 25.18 -11.73 2.02
C ASN A 59 26.33 -11.05 1.28
N ARG A 60 26.49 -9.73 1.48
CA ARG A 60 27.50 -8.92 0.77
C ARG A 60 28.91 -9.12 1.30
N LYS A 61 29.07 -9.58 2.54
CA LYS A 61 30.37 -9.64 3.24
C LYS A 61 31.47 -10.39 2.47
N PRO A 62 31.22 -11.56 1.85
CA PRO A 62 32.25 -12.25 1.06
C PRO A 62 32.61 -11.55 -0.26
N PHE A 63 31.81 -10.57 -0.70
CA PHE A 63 31.99 -9.83 -1.95
C PHE A 63 32.47 -8.39 -1.73
N GLU A 64 32.72 -8.01 -0.47
CA GLU A 64 33.31 -6.72 -0.14
C GLU A 64 34.74 -6.65 -0.68
N VAL A 65 35.02 -5.57 -1.40
CA VAL A 65 36.32 -5.28 -1.99
C VAL A 65 36.77 -3.90 -1.50
N ASN A 66 38.07 -3.74 -1.28
CA ASN A 66 38.65 -2.49 -0.77
C ASN A 66 38.68 -1.35 -1.80
N SER A 67 38.35 -1.65 -3.05
CA SER A 67 38.26 -0.69 -4.15
C SER A 67 36.99 -0.96 -4.98
N PRO A 68 36.40 0.05 -5.65
CA PRO A 68 35.29 -0.19 -6.55
C PRO A 68 35.64 -1.22 -7.63
N THR A 69 34.65 -2.00 -8.07
CA THR A 69 34.84 -3.02 -9.10
C THR A 69 35.10 -2.45 -10.50
N TYR A 70 34.91 -1.13 -10.69
CA TYR A 70 35.31 -0.43 -11.90
C TYR A 70 36.75 0.07 -11.81
N GLN A 71 37.45 0.08 -12.96
CA GLN A 71 38.82 0.56 -13.06
C GLN A 71 38.86 1.94 -13.72
N LYS A 72 39.54 2.91 -13.10
CA LYS A 72 39.83 4.21 -13.72
C LYS A 72 41.07 4.06 -14.62
N ILE A 73 40.84 3.94 -15.93
CA ILE A 73 41.90 3.71 -16.93
C ILE A 73 42.57 5.03 -17.40
N GLY A 74 42.07 6.20 -16.98
CA GLY A 74 42.66 7.47 -17.36
C GLY A 74 41.97 8.70 -16.75
N ASN A 75 42.15 9.84 -17.41
CA ASN A 75 41.52 11.10 -17.01
C ASN A 75 40.00 10.99 -17.14
N THR A 76 39.30 11.41 -16.10
CA THR A 76 37.84 11.40 -16.02
C THR A 76 37.29 12.81 -16.16
N ARG A 77 36.12 12.96 -16.77
CA ARG A 77 35.32 14.19 -16.75
C ARG A 77 33.95 13.91 -16.16
N ARG A 78 33.24 14.97 -15.77
CA ARG A 78 31.82 14.85 -15.39
C ARG A 78 30.99 14.55 -16.64
N ILE A 79 29.93 13.76 -16.47
CA ILE A 79 28.93 13.57 -17.52
C ILE A 79 28.24 14.90 -17.82
N GLU A 80 28.10 15.19 -19.11
CA GLU A 80 27.39 16.36 -19.64
C GLU A 80 25.88 16.11 -19.63
N ASN A 81 25.08 17.17 -19.60
CA ASN A 81 23.63 17.05 -19.53
C ASN A 81 23.06 16.25 -20.73
N VAL A 82 23.58 16.46 -21.93
CA VAL A 82 23.16 15.76 -23.16
C VAL A 82 23.63 14.30 -23.27
N GLU A 83 24.49 13.84 -22.36
CA GLU A 83 24.78 12.41 -22.22
C GLU A 83 23.62 11.67 -21.55
N ASN A 84 22.77 12.39 -20.79
CA ASN A 84 21.48 11.88 -20.35
C ASN A 84 20.47 11.92 -21.50
N ILE A 85 19.92 10.76 -21.86
CA ILE A 85 18.99 10.63 -22.99
C ILE A 85 17.72 11.48 -22.82
N PHE A 86 17.19 11.64 -21.60
CA PHE A 86 15.98 12.42 -21.37
C PHE A 86 16.23 13.91 -21.57
N SER A 87 17.36 14.41 -21.08
CA SER A 87 17.81 15.79 -21.32
C SER A 87 18.06 16.03 -22.80
N ARG A 88 18.81 15.13 -23.46
CA ARG A 88 19.13 15.22 -24.89
C ARG A 88 17.88 15.23 -25.76
N ASN A 89 16.98 14.28 -25.56
CA ASN A 89 15.74 14.20 -26.34
C ASN A 89 14.82 15.39 -26.03
N GLY A 90 14.83 15.89 -24.79
CA GLY A 90 14.11 17.10 -24.41
C GLY A 90 14.60 18.35 -25.15
N GLU A 91 15.92 18.56 -25.18
CA GLU A 91 16.57 19.66 -25.87
C GLU A 91 16.42 19.55 -27.40
N MET A 92 16.61 18.36 -27.96
CA MET A 92 16.38 18.07 -29.38
C MET A 92 14.93 18.34 -29.76
N GLY A 93 13.98 17.86 -28.95
CA GLY A 93 12.56 18.14 -29.15
C GLY A 93 12.22 19.62 -29.06
N GLN A 94 12.88 20.39 -28.20
CA GLN A 94 12.73 21.84 -28.11
C GLN A 94 13.30 22.54 -29.36
N PHE A 95 14.49 22.13 -29.81
CA PHE A 95 15.10 22.64 -31.03
C PHE A 95 14.18 22.44 -32.23
N MET A 96 13.68 21.22 -32.45
CA MET A 96 12.78 20.91 -33.57
C MET A 96 11.46 21.69 -33.51
N ARG A 97 10.93 21.95 -32.31
CA ARG A 97 9.72 22.80 -32.17
C ARG A 97 9.98 24.25 -32.59
N ASN A 98 11.20 24.74 -32.40
CA ASN A 98 11.60 26.10 -32.80
C ASN A 98 12.06 26.18 -34.27
N ASN A 99 12.36 25.04 -34.89
CA ASN A 99 12.87 24.93 -36.25
C ASN A 99 12.09 23.83 -37.00
N PRO A 100 10.81 24.08 -37.36
CA PRO A 100 9.92 23.05 -37.89
C PRO A 100 10.32 22.52 -39.27
N ASP A 101 11.06 23.31 -40.05
CA ASP A 101 11.52 22.95 -41.39
C ASP A 101 12.84 22.17 -41.39
N TRP A 102 13.51 22.06 -40.24
CA TRP A 102 14.80 21.38 -40.13
C TRP A 102 14.62 19.87 -40.27
N ILE A 103 15.42 19.27 -41.16
CA ILE A 103 15.50 17.82 -41.38
C ILE A 103 16.92 17.32 -41.06
N PRO A 104 17.09 16.02 -40.74
CA PRO A 104 18.41 15.45 -40.42
C PRO A 104 19.49 15.73 -41.48
N GLU A 105 19.07 15.82 -42.76
CA GLU A 105 19.92 16.08 -43.92
C GLU A 105 20.50 17.50 -43.94
N ASP A 106 19.88 18.47 -43.25
CA ASP A 106 20.41 19.83 -43.09
C ASP A 106 21.68 19.86 -42.21
N GLY A 107 21.97 18.74 -41.54
CA GLY A 107 23.17 18.55 -40.74
C GLY A 107 23.06 19.09 -39.32
N ILE A 108 24.04 18.69 -38.50
CA ILE A 108 24.05 18.97 -37.06
C ILE A 108 24.64 20.35 -36.71
N GLU A 109 25.11 21.12 -37.70
CA GLU A 109 25.84 22.38 -37.46
C GLU A 109 24.93 23.52 -36.95
N ILE A 110 23.62 23.42 -37.21
CA ILE A 110 22.61 24.37 -36.73
C ILE A 110 22.04 24.00 -35.34
N LEU A 111 22.36 22.80 -34.83
CA LEU A 111 21.93 22.38 -33.51
C LEU A 111 22.60 23.24 -32.42
N PRO A 112 21.99 23.37 -31.23
CA PRO A 112 22.66 23.88 -30.04
C PRO A 112 24.03 23.21 -29.85
N GLU A 113 25.02 24.00 -29.43
CA GLU A 113 26.42 23.57 -29.30
C GLU A 113 26.59 22.26 -28.49
N SER A 114 25.77 22.10 -27.46
CA SER A 114 25.63 20.88 -26.64
C SER A 114 25.26 19.64 -27.47
N LEU A 115 24.18 19.72 -28.26
CA LEU A 115 23.69 18.64 -29.11
C LEU A 115 24.65 18.36 -30.26
N GLN A 116 25.15 19.42 -30.92
CA GLN A 116 26.15 19.33 -31.97
C GLN A 116 27.39 18.58 -31.48
N SER A 117 27.93 18.97 -30.32
CA SER A 117 29.10 18.32 -29.70
C SER A 117 28.85 16.85 -29.38
N TYR A 118 27.64 16.51 -28.93
CA TYR A 118 27.27 15.13 -28.63
C TYR A 118 27.15 14.28 -29.90
N TYR A 119 26.40 14.74 -30.90
CA TYR A 119 26.16 13.98 -32.13
C TYR A 119 27.41 13.91 -33.03
N LYS A 120 28.33 14.89 -32.98
CA LYS A 120 29.66 14.77 -33.61
C LYS A 120 30.45 13.58 -33.04
N LYS A 121 30.36 13.34 -31.73
CA LYS A 121 31.04 12.22 -31.07
C LYS A 121 30.27 10.89 -31.19
N ASN A 122 28.96 10.95 -31.40
CA ASN A 122 28.04 9.80 -31.41
C ASN A 122 27.08 9.88 -32.61
N PRO A 123 27.57 9.74 -33.85
CA PRO A 123 26.77 9.98 -35.05
C PRO A 123 25.51 9.09 -35.14
N ASP A 124 25.61 7.82 -34.76
CA ASP A 124 24.49 6.86 -34.80
C ASP A 124 23.33 7.24 -33.86
N SER A 125 23.60 8.02 -32.81
CA SER A 125 22.59 8.42 -31.84
C SER A 125 21.53 9.37 -32.40
N LEU A 126 21.84 10.11 -33.47
CA LEU A 126 20.87 10.97 -34.13
C LEU A 126 19.86 10.12 -34.90
N THR A 127 20.34 9.11 -35.64
CA THR A 127 19.49 8.14 -36.34
C THR A 127 18.54 7.43 -35.37
N GLU A 128 19.06 6.93 -34.25
CA GLU A 128 18.25 6.26 -33.23
C GLU A 128 17.18 7.18 -32.59
N PHE A 129 17.46 8.48 -32.46
CA PHE A 129 16.46 9.44 -32.00
C PHE A 129 15.24 9.49 -32.95
N PHE A 130 15.47 9.50 -34.27
CA PHE A 130 14.39 9.50 -35.26
C PHE A 130 13.66 8.16 -35.32
N VAL A 131 14.37 7.04 -35.23
CA VAL A 131 13.74 5.70 -35.13
C VAL A 131 12.81 5.65 -33.92
N ALA A 132 13.27 6.10 -32.74
CA ALA A 132 12.44 6.13 -31.53
C ALA A 132 11.19 7.01 -31.70
N ARG A 133 11.34 8.15 -32.37
CA ARG A 133 10.23 9.07 -32.65
C ARG A 133 9.21 8.46 -33.60
N GLU A 134 9.64 7.88 -34.72
CA GLU A 134 8.77 7.19 -35.68
C GLU A 134 7.98 6.07 -34.99
N LYS A 135 8.64 5.24 -34.17
CA LYS A 135 7.96 4.18 -33.39
C LYS A 135 6.92 4.75 -32.43
N SER A 136 7.20 5.90 -31.79
CA SER A 136 6.24 6.57 -30.93
C SER A 136 5.02 7.08 -31.71
N GLU A 137 5.22 7.70 -32.87
CA GLU A 137 4.14 8.18 -33.73
C GLU A 137 3.26 7.03 -34.24
N ILE A 138 3.85 5.94 -34.71
CA ILE A 138 3.14 4.70 -35.10
C ILE A 138 2.32 4.16 -33.93
N GLN A 139 2.90 4.12 -32.72
CA GLN A 139 2.19 3.61 -31.55
C GLN A 139 1.02 4.51 -31.15
N HIS A 140 1.18 5.83 -31.17
CA HIS A 140 0.09 6.78 -30.90
C HIS A 140 -1.06 6.64 -31.92
N ALA A 141 -0.73 6.51 -33.21
CA ALA A 141 -1.72 6.27 -34.26
C ALA A 141 -2.46 4.92 -34.07
N ASN A 142 -1.75 3.91 -33.57
CA ASN A 142 -2.31 2.59 -33.28
C ASN A 142 -3.09 2.53 -31.95
N TRP A 143 -2.96 3.50 -31.05
CA TRP A 143 -3.58 3.44 -29.73
C TRP A 143 -5.10 3.24 -29.78
N PRO A 144 -5.88 4.00 -30.58
CA PRO A 144 -7.33 3.78 -30.67
C PRO A 144 -7.71 2.33 -31.03
N LYS A 145 -6.89 1.66 -31.86
CA LYS A 145 -7.10 0.27 -32.26
C LYS A 145 -6.86 -0.74 -31.12
N TYR A 146 -5.87 -0.48 -30.25
CA TYR A 146 -5.45 -1.42 -29.20
C TYR A 146 -5.87 -1.01 -27.80
N LYS A 147 -6.46 0.18 -27.61
CA LYS A 147 -6.86 0.73 -26.32
C LYS A 147 -7.64 -0.27 -25.47
N LYS A 148 -8.68 -0.89 -26.02
CA LYS A 148 -9.50 -1.88 -25.31
C LYS A 148 -8.69 -3.09 -24.81
N ARG A 149 -7.67 -3.52 -25.56
CA ARG A 149 -6.81 -4.65 -25.19
C ARG A 149 -5.87 -4.30 -24.03
N PHE A 150 -5.34 -3.08 -24.00
CA PHE A 150 -4.33 -2.66 -23.04
C PHE A 150 -4.84 -1.66 -21.99
N LEU A 151 -6.15 -1.43 -21.93
CA LEU A 151 -6.78 -0.43 -21.06
C LEU A 151 -6.34 -0.57 -19.60
N LEU A 152 -6.32 -1.79 -19.05
CA LEU A 152 -5.91 -2.03 -17.67
C LEU A 152 -4.42 -1.74 -17.44
N ALA A 153 -3.56 -2.03 -18.43
CA ALA A 153 -2.12 -1.77 -18.34
C ALA A 153 -1.83 -0.26 -18.45
N ASP A 154 -2.59 0.45 -19.29
CA ASP A 154 -2.53 1.90 -19.41
C ASP A 154 -3.03 2.59 -18.13
N ALA A 155 -4.21 2.20 -17.62
CA ALA A 155 -4.74 2.68 -16.34
C ALA A 155 -3.79 2.41 -15.17
N TRP A 156 -3.15 1.24 -15.14
CA TRP A 156 -2.11 0.91 -14.15
C TRP A 156 -0.90 1.84 -14.24
N SER A 157 -0.43 2.11 -15.45
CA SER A 157 0.72 3.00 -15.70
C SER A 157 0.39 4.45 -15.38
N ALA A 158 -0.81 4.90 -15.73
CA ALA A 158 -1.34 6.20 -15.37
C ALA A 158 -1.41 6.39 -13.84
N ALA A 159 -1.95 5.41 -13.12
CA ALA A 159 -2.00 5.43 -11.66
C ALA A 159 -0.60 5.55 -11.04
N HIS A 160 0.39 4.79 -11.53
CA HIS A 160 1.77 4.84 -11.03
C HIS A 160 2.53 6.12 -11.37
N SER A 161 2.27 6.71 -12.53
CA SER A 161 2.93 7.95 -12.97
C SER A 161 2.31 9.20 -12.34
N ALA A 162 1.06 9.14 -11.90
CA ALA A 162 0.33 10.30 -11.41
C ALA A 162 0.95 11.02 -10.20
N PRO A 163 1.56 10.34 -9.19
CA PRO A 163 2.31 11.02 -8.13
C PRO A 163 3.47 11.88 -8.63
N LEU A 164 3.98 11.62 -9.84
CA LEU A 164 5.16 12.30 -10.40
C LEU A 164 4.80 13.56 -11.22
N ARG A 165 3.51 13.86 -11.44
CA ARG A 165 3.06 14.94 -12.34
C ARG A 165 3.01 16.35 -11.70
N GLY A 166 3.79 16.62 -10.65
CA GLY A 166 4.07 17.98 -10.15
C GLY A 166 3.57 18.32 -8.73
N ARG A 167 3.80 19.58 -8.33
CA ARG A 167 3.58 20.11 -6.97
C ARG A 167 2.10 20.43 -6.71
N GLY A 168 1.31 19.38 -6.51
CA GLY A 168 -0.12 19.41 -6.15
C GLY A 168 -0.60 18.04 -5.70
N ALA A 169 0.26 17.32 -4.98
CA ALA A 169 0.35 15.87 -5.02
C ALA A 169 -0.91 15.15 -4.51
N PHE A 170 -1.62 14.53 -5.44
CA PHE A 170 -2.01 13.13 -5.40
C PHE A 170 -2.68 12.62 -4.11
N PRO A 171 -4.01 12.39 -4.11
CA PRO A 171 -4.98 12.94 -5.05
C PRO A 171 -5.08 14.48 -4.86
N PRO A 172 -5.27 15.25 -5.95
CA PRO A 172 -5.36 16.71 -5.84
C PRO A 172 -6.60 17.12 -5.03
N ASN A 173 -6.50 18.26 -4.36
CA ASN A 173 -7.69 18.85 -3.75
C ASN A 173 -8.66 19.28 -4.86
N PRO A 174 -9.94 18.90 -4.78
CA PRO A 174 -10.95 19.37 -5.69
C PRO A 174 -11.04 20.88 -5.69
N THR A 175 -11.24 21.46 -6.87
CA THR A 175 -11.41 22.90 -7.09
C THR A 175 -12.81 23.27 -7.55
N SER A 176 -13.70 22.28 -7.66
CA SER A 176 -15.10 22.41 -8.07
C SER A 176 -15.98 21.36 -7.36
N PRO A 177 -17.32 21.50 -7.41
CA PRO A 177 -18.24 20.51 -6.85
C PRO A 177 -18.06 19.09 -7.40
N PRO A 178 -18.43 18.04 -6.65
CA PRO A 178 -18.30 16.64 -7.06
C PRO A 178 -18.91 16.31 -8.43
N GLU A 179 -20.02 16.95 -8.79
CA GLU A 179 -20.72 16.77 -10.07
C GLU A 179 -19.87 17.18 -11.28
N GLN A 180 -18.83 18.00 -11.05
CA GLN A 180 -17.89 18.42 -12.07
C GLN A 180 -16.52 17.78 -11.86
N TRP A 181 -15.99 17.84 -10.65
CA TRP A 181 -14.64 17.37 -10.33
C TRP A 181 -14.48 15.86 -10.51
N ASP A 182 -15.44 15.08 -10.03
CA ASP A 182 -15.31 13.63 -10.00
C ASP A 182 -15.38 13.01 -11.40
N PHE A 183 -15.85 13.79 -12.40
CA PHE A 183 -15.96 13.44 -13.81
C PHE A 183 -14.80 13.92 -14.70
N GLN A 184 -13.77 14.56 -14.11
CA GLN A 184 -12.61 15.02 -14.88
C GLN A 184 -11.66 13.88 -15.24
N ASN A 185 -11.13 13.93 -16.46
CA ASN A 185 -10.14 12.96 -16.97
C ASN A 185 -10.65 11.50 -16.93
N ILE A 186 -11.95 11.32 -17.16
CA ILE A 186 -12.57 10.01 -17.30
C ILE A 186 -12.52 9.55 -18.75
N ASP A 187 -12.28 8.27 -18.95
CA ASP A 187 -12.45 7.63 -20.26
C ASP A 187 -13.95 7.63 -20.66
N PRO A 188 -14.34 8.25 -21.79
CA PRO A 188 -15.74 8.31 -22.19
C PRO A 188 -16.34 6.94 -22.55
N GLU A 189 -15.51 5.92 -22.78
CA GLU A 189 -15.93 4.54 -23.00
C GLU A 189 -15.71 3.71 -21.73
N PRO A 190 -16.70 3.59 -20.83
CA PRO A 190 -16.56 2.81 -19.61
C PRO A 190 -16.27 1.33 -19.91
N MET A 191 -15.35 0.76 -19.15
CA MET A 191 -15.03 -0.65 -19.25
C MET A 191 -16.25 -1.51 -18.91
N LEU A 192 -16.56 -2.48 -19.78
CA LEU A 192 -17.62 -3.45 -19.52
C LEU A 192 -17.11 -4.60 -18.64
N PHE A 193 -17.84 -4.88 -17.56
CA PHE A 193 -17.59 -6.03 -16.70
C PHE A 193 -18.58 -7.15 -16.98
N LYS A 194 -18.13 -8.39 -16.75
CA LYS A 194 -19.00 -9.58 -16.81
C LYS A 194 -20.13 -9.53 -15.77
N SER A 195 -19.89 -8.87 -14.64
CA SER A 195 -20.83 -8.63 -13.55
C SER A 195 -20.25 -7.63 -12.55
N ASP A 196 -21.08 -7.08 -11.67
CA ASP A 196 -20.68 -6.25 -10.53
C ASP A 196 -19.68 -6.99 -9.61
N LYS A 197 -19.80 -8.32 -9.50
CA LYS A 197 -18.85 -9.17 -8.77
C LYS A 197 -17.48 -9.16 -9.43
N HIS A 198 -17.41 -9.33 -10.74
CA HIS A 198 -16.15 -9.32 -11.50
C HIS A 198 -15.45 -7.95 -11.39
N ALA A 199 -16.23 -6.85 -11.37
CA ALA A 199 -15.71 -5.51 -11.12
C ALA A 199 -15.13 -5.37 -9.70
N SER A 200 -15.84 -5.85 -8.67
CA SER A 200 -15.35 -5.86 -7.28
C SER A 200 -14.08 -6.69 -7.10
N GLU A 201 -13.99 -7.86 -7.73
CA GLU A 201 -12.79 -8.72 -7.69
C GLU A 201 -11.57 -8.03 -8.32
N LEU A 202 -11.77 -7.36 -9.47
CA LEU A 202 -10.71 -6.59 -10.12
C LEU A 202 -10.24 -5.44 -9.21
N ILE A 203 -11.14 -4.61 -8.71
CA ILE A 203 -10.74 -3.41 -7.97
C ILE A 203 -10.06 -3.76 -6.65
N LYS A 204 -10.48 -4.84 -5.98
CA LYS A 204 -9.80 -5.39 -4.80
C LYS A 204 -8.39 -5.86 -5.13
N LYS A 205 -8.21 -6.59 -6.24
CA LYS A 205 -6.88 -7.02 -6.69
C LYS A 205 -5.96 -5.83 -6.97
N ILE A 206 -6.47 -4.79 -7.64
CA ILE A 206 -5.70 -3.57 -7.92
C ILE A 206 -5.34 -2.83 -6.62
N ALA A 207 -6.29 -2.65 -5.71
CA ALA A 207 -6.08 -2.00 -4.42
C ALA A 207 -5.01 -2.71 -3.58
N HIS A 208 -5.05 -4.04 -3.48
CA HIS A 208 -3.98 -4.81 -2.82
C HIS A 208 -2.63 -4.64 -3.53
N SER A 209 -2.62 -4.65 -4.86
CA SER A 209 -1.37 -4.45 -5.63
C SER A 209 -0.78 -3.04 -5.47
N PHE A 210 -1.60 -2.05 -5.08
CA PHE A 210 -1.13 -0.71 -4.70
C PHE A 210 -0.69 -0.60 -3.23
N GLY A 211 -0.84 -1.66 -2.43
CA GLY A 211 -0.36 -1.74 -1.05
C GLY A 211 -1.44 -1.73 0.02
N ALA A 212 -2.72 -1.84 -0.33
CA ALA A 212 -3.78 -2.02 0.66
C ALA A 212 -3.65 -3.38 1.35
N THR A 213 -3.74 -3.40 2.68
CA THR A 213 -3.74 -4.65 3.45
C THR A 213 -5.13 -5.27 3.48
N LEU A 214 -6.17 -4.44 3.62
CA LEU A 214 -7.58 -4.87 3.53
C LEU A 214 -8.34 -3.99 2.55
N VAL A 215 -9.32 -4.58 1.86
CA VAL A 215 -10.18 -3.87 0.89
C VAL A 215 -11.61 -4.40 0.99
N GLY A 216 -12.56 -3.49 1.16
CA GLY A 216 -13.99 -3.79 1.21
C GLY A 216 -14.79 -2.81 0.36
N VAL A 217 -15.97 -3.21 -0.06
CA VAL A 217 -16.89 -2.38 -0.86
C VAL A 217 -18.22 -2.28 -0.13
N ALA A 218 -18.73 -1.07 0.03
CA ALA A 218 -20.06 -0.81 0.58
C ALA A 218 -20.87 0.09 -0.34
N LYS A 219 -22.21 0.02 -0.24
CA LYS A 219 -23.05 1.12 -0.72
C LYS A 219 -22.85 2.33 0.18
N ILE A 220 -22.89 3.53 -0.38
CA ILE A 220 -22.82 4.75 0.43
C ILE A 220 -24.12 4.92 1.22
N ASN A 221 -23.99 4.93 2.54
CA ASN A 221 -25.04 5.37 3.44
C ASN A 221 -24.92 6.89 3.63
N PRO A 222 -25.97 7.68 3.33
CA PRO A 222 -26.00 9.12 3.53
C PRO A 222 -25.64 9.60 4.94
N ASP A 223 -25.93 8.80 5.97
CA ASP A 223 -25.66 9.15 7.38
C ASP A 223 -24.15 9.27 7.68
N TRP A 224 -23.30 8.71 6.82
CA TRP A 224 -21.84 8.80 6.93
C TRP A 224 -21.25 9.99 6.19
N VAL A 225 -22.03 10.68 5.37
CA VAL A 225 -21.55 11.84 4.61
C VAL A 225 -21.59 13.07 5.52
N TYR A 226 -20.48 13.77 5.64
CA TYR A 226 -20.44 15.00 6.44
C TYR A 226 -21.33 16.08 5.82
N GLN A 227 -21.83 16.99 6.65
CA GLN A 227 -22.59 18.16 6.22
C GLN A 227 -21.88 19.45 6.70
N GLY A 228 -22.15 20.58 6.04
CA GLY A 228 -21.72 21.91 6.47
C GLY A 228 -20.42 22.38 5.83
N ARG A 229 -19.63 21.49 5.23
CA ARG A 229 -18.48 21.83 4.40
C ARG A 229 -18.14 20.71 3.41
N MET A 230 -17.88 21.08 2.16
CA MET A 230 -17.42 20.16 1.12
C MET A 230 -16.11 20.67 0.51
N ARG A 231 -15.17 19.76 0.26
CA ARG A 231 -13.85 20.10 -0.28
C ARG A 231 -14.00 20.55 -1.74
N GLY A 232 -13.37 21.66 -2.08
CA GLY A 232 -13.50 22.30 -3.39
C GLY A 232 -14.74 23.18 -3.58
N VAL A 233 -15.69 23.16 -2.63
CA VAL A 233 -16.88 24.00 -2.66
C VAL A 233 -16.86 25.05 -1.54
N GLY A 234 -16.45 24.65 -0.32
CA GLY A 234 -16.45 25.50 0.86
C GLY A 234 -17.54 25.14 1.86
N ASN A 235 -17.89 26.07 2.74
CA ASN A 235 -18.94 25.88 3.73
C ASN A 235 -20.30 25.94 3.04
N THR A 236 -21.01 24.82 3.01
CA THR A 236 -22.33 24.71 2.37
C THR A 236 -23.10 23.52 2.94
N ASN A 237 -24.43 23.59 2.84
CA ASN A 237 -25.26 22.40 2.88
C ASN A 237 -25.32 21.83 1.45
N PHE A 238 -25.20 20.52 1.33
CA PHE A 238 -25.22 19.83 0.04
C PHE A 238 -26.00 18.53 0.18
N GLU A 239 -26.63 18.11 -0.91
CA GLU A 239 -27.15 16.76 -1.02
C GLU A 239 -26.01 15.79 -1.32
N VAL A 240 -26.09 14.56 -0.81
CA VAL A 240 -25.11 13.52 -1.13
C VAL A 240 -25.04 13.36 -2.65
N PRO A 241 -23.85 13.49 -3.28
CA PRO A 241 -23.74 13.39 -4.73
C PRO A 241 -24.28 12.07 -5.25
N LYS A 242 -25.19 12.12 -6.23
CA LYS A 242 -25.96 10.94 -6.71
C LYS A 242 -25.07 9.85 -7.31
N HIS A 243 -23.89 10.21 -7.81
CA HIS A 243 -22.92 9.27 -8.37
C HIS A 243 -22.07 8.57 -7.31
N TRP A 244 -22.08 9.01 -6.05
CA TRP A 244 -21.41 8.30 -4.96
C TRP A 244 -22.25 7.07 -4.55
N LYS A 245 -22.31 6.06 -5.43
CA LYS A 245 -23.10 4.85 -5.20
C LYS A 245 -22.38 3.87 -4.28
N PHE A 246 -21.09 3.70 -4.49
CA PHE A 246 -20.25 2.77 -3.74
C PHE A 246 -19.06 3.48 -3.11
N GLY A 247 -18.65 3.00 -1.94
CA GLY A 247 -17.40 3.32 -1.28
C GLY A 247 -16.48 2.10 -1.30
N ILE A 248 -15.32 2.22 -1.95
CA ILE A 248 -14.24 1.24 -1.87
C ILE A 248 -13.37 1.64 -0.70
N VAL A 249 -13.45 0.92 0.42
CA VAL A 249 -12.69 1.16 1.64
C VAL A 249 -11.38 0.39 1.57
N VAL A 250 -10.26 1.08 1.76
CA VAL A 250 -8.94 0.48 1.86
C VAL A 250 -8.37 0.70 3.25
N ALA A 251 -7.65 -0.29 3.76
CA ALA A 251 -7.02 -0.21 5.06
C ALA A 251 -5.56 -0.63 5.04
N VAL A 252 -4.76 0.03 5.86
CA VAL A 252 -3.36 -0.33 6.14
C VAL A 252 -3.11 -0.24 7.66
N PRO A 253 -2.22 -1.07 8.22
CA PRO A 253 -1.78 -0.87 9.59
C PRO A 253 -0.78 0.28 9.67
N HIS A 254 -0.63 0.88 10.86
CA HIS A 254 0.63 1.55 11.16
C HIS A 254 1.75 0.52 11.16
N GLU A 255 2.98 0.98 10.98
CA GLU A 255 4.16 0.19 11.33
C GLU A 255 4.03 -0.29 12.80
N TRP A 256 4.22 -1.59 13.01
CA TRP A 256 3.85 -2.25 14.25
C TRP A 256 4.77 -1.86 15.40
N ASP A 257 6.09 -1.82 15.18
CA ASP A 257 7.05 -1.52 16.22
C ASP A 257 6.97 -0.03 16.63
N GLN A 258 6.77 0.85 15.65
CA GLN A 258 6.45 2.26 15.90
C GLN A 258 5.13 2.47 16.64
N LEU A 259 4.12 1.62 16.44
CA LEU A 259 2.85 1.72 17.15
C LEU A 259 3.01 1.39 18.65
N TYR A 260 3.78 0.37 19.00
CA TYR A 260 3.92 -0.03 20.40
C TYR A 260 4.80 0.93 21.21
N GLY A 261 5.75 1.60 20.55
CA GLY A 261 6.58 2.62 21.19
C GLY A 261 5.91 4.01 21.36
N ASN A 262 4.59 4.13 21.20
CA ASN A 262 3.94 5.38 20.75
C ASN A 262 3.24 6.23 21.82
N PRO A 263 4.04 6.84 22.71
CA PRO A 263 4.12 8.31 22.71
C PRO A 263 5.53 8.84 22.43
N THR A 264 6.53 7.97 22.27
CA THR A 264 7.95 8.37 22.24
C THR A 264 8.46 8.59 20.81
N TYR A 265 8.06 7.74 19.85
CA TYR A 265 8.76 7.67 18.57
C TYR A 265 8.01 8.19 17.33
N GLY A 266 6.69 8.43 17.38
CA GLY A 266 6.00 8.64 16.11
C GLY A 266 4.61 9.25 16.11
N SER A 267 4.11 9.42 14.89
CA SER A 267 2.80 9.95 14.52
C SER A 267 2.02 8.90 13.71
N SER A 268 0.89 9.26 13.08
CA SER A 268 0.15 8.37 12.17
C SER A 268 0.50 8.60 10.69
N TYR A 269 1.53 9.41 10.40
CA TYR A 269 1.84 9.84 9.04
C TYR A 269 2.34 8.72 8.13
N ASP A 270 2.88 7.63 8.67
CA ASP A 270 3.27 6.44 7.92
C ASP A 270 2.05 5.81 7.21
N GLY A 271 0.99 5.53 7.97
CA GLY A 271 -0.26 4.99 7.44
C GLY A 271 -0.97 5.99 6.54
N TYR A 272 -0.97 7.28 6.89
CA TYR A 272 -1.59 8.32 6.08
C TYR A 272 -0.93 8.47 4.70
N SER A 273 0.40 8.42 4.65
CA SER A 273 1.15 8.51 3.39
C SER A 273 0.86 7.32 2.49
N ARG A 274 0.82 6.10 3.05
CA ARG A 274 0.47 4.88 2.33
C ARG A 274 -0.96 4.93 1.78
N LEU A 275 -1.93 5.32 2.60
CA LEU A 275 -3.32 5.44 2.17
C LEU A 275 -3.51 6.49 1.08
N ARG A 276 -2.82 7.64 1.19
CA ARG A 276 -2.88 8.68 0.18
C ARG A 276 -2.37 8.20 -1.17
N GLN A 277 -1.29 7.39 -1.16
CA GLN A 277 -0.79 6.75 -2.37
C GLN A 277 -1.79 5.72 -2.93
N ILE A 278 -2.34 4.84 -2.09
CA ILE A 278 -3.29 3.80 -2.53
C ILE A 278 -4.55 4.45 -3.12
N ALA A 279 -5.18 5.36 -2.37
CA ALA A 279 -6.45 5.96 -2.78
C ALA A 279 -6.30 6.91 -3.97
N GLY A 280 -5.20 7.68 -4.04
CA GLY A 280 -4.91 8.50 -5.21
C GLY A 280 -4.68 7.66 -6.47
N LYS A 281 -4.00 6.51 -6.36
CA LYS A 281 -3.78 5.59 -7.47
C LYS A 281 -5.09 4.96 -7.92
N LEU A 282 -5.93 4.55 -6.97
CA LEU A 282 -7.26 4.01 -7.26
C LEU A 282 -8.16 5.05 -7.93
N GLU A 283 -8.17 6.30 -7.47
CA GLU A 283 -8.93 7.38 -8.10
C GLU A 283 -8.55 7.54 -9.57
N VAL A 284 -7.25 7.62 -9.87
CA VAL A 284 -6.77 7.74 -11.25
C VAL A 284 -7.10 6.50 -12.07
N PHE A 285 -6.89 5.30 -11.51
CA PHE A 285 -7.18 4.04 -12.18
C PHE A 285 -8.66 3.92 -12.56
N ILE A 286 -9.57 4.20 -11.63
CA ILE A 286 -11.02 4.11 -11.83
C ILE A 286 -11.49 5.09 -12.91
N ARG A 287 -10.95 6.32 -12.91
CA ARG A 287 -11.24 7.31 -13.96
C ARG A 287 -10.74 6.86 -15.35
N HIS A 288 -9.55 6.25 -15.42
CA HIS A 288 -8.99 5.75 -16.68
C HIS A 288 -9.76 4.55 -17.26
N ILE A 289 -10.51 3.81 -16.44
CA ILE A 289 -11.40 2.74 -16.93
C ILE A 289 -12.85 3.23 -17.11
N GLY A 290 -13.09 4.53 -16.97
CA GLY A 290 -14.31 5.21 -17.39
C GLY A 290 -15.38 5.43 -16.31
N PHE A 291 -15.01 5.44 -15.02
CA PHE A 291 -15.96 5.70 -13.92
C PHE A 291 -15.55 6.91 -13.07
N SER A 292 -16.53 7.58 -12.46
CA SER A 292 -16.28 8.65 -11.51
C SER A 292 -15.55 8.11 -10.30
N ALA A 293 -14.63 8.90 -9.76
CA ALA A 293 -13.88 8.49 -8.58
C ALA A 293 -13.49 9.72 -7.76
N ARG A 294 -13.61 9.60 -6.44
CA ARG A 294 -13.13 10.61 -5.51
C ARG A 294 -12.59 9.96 -4.25
N SER A 295 -11.34 10.25 -3.96
CA SER A 295 -10.66 9.76 -2.77
C SER A 295 -10.99 10.57 -1.51
N HIS A 296 -11.12 9.84 -0.42
CA HIS A 296 -11.35 10.32 0.94
C HIS A 296 -10.18 9.82 1.78
N VAL A 297 -9.23 10.71 2.06
CA VAL A 297 -7.91 10.34 2.62
C VAL A 297 -7.57 11.17 3.86
N PRO A 298 -6.79 10.62 4.78
CA PRO A 298 -6.31 11.37 5.94
C PRO A 298 -5.26 12.43 5.54
N PRO A 299 -4.98 13.40 6.42
CA PRO A 299 -5.62 13.60 7.72
C PRO A 299 -6.94 14.39 7.66
N THR A 300 -7.15 15.21 6.62
CA THR A 300 -8.23 16.22 6.57
C THR A 300 -9.09 16.15 5.32
N SER A 301 -8.77 15.26 4.38
CA SER A 301 -9.44 15.14 3.08
C SER A 301 -10.57 14.12 3.11
N TYR A 302 -11.41 14.18 4.15
CA TYR A 302 -12.58 13.32 4.32
C TYR A 302 -13.87 14.11 4.17
N GLU A 303 -14.78 13.59 3.36
CA GLU A 303 -16.20 14.00 3.36
C GLU A 303 -17.09 12.87 3.91
N LEU A 304 -16.47 11.80 4.41
CA LEU A 304 -17.12 10.59 4.92
C LEU A 304 -16.58 10.23 6.31
N ALA A 305 -17.48 9.74 7.17
CA ALA A 305 -17.14 9.06 8.41
C ALA A 305 -16.61 7.66 8.09
N MET A 306 -15.29 7.48 8.21
CA MET A 306 -14.62 6.26 7.78
C MET A 306 -14.93 4.99 8.59
N PRO A 307 -14.96 5.00 9.95
CA PRO A 307 -15.22 3.77 10.70
C PRO A 307 -16.55 3.08 10.36
N PRO A 308 -17.71 3.77 10.31
CA PRO A 308 -18.95 3.09 9.99
C PRO A 308 -19.02 2.63 8.53
N LEU A 309 -18.46 3.39 7.57
CA LEU A 309 -18.35 2.92 6.18
C LEU A 309 -17.51 1.65 6.06
N ALA A 310 -16.45 1.51 6.86
CA ALA A 310 -15.63 0.30 6.89
C ALA A 310 -16.35 -0.90 7.53
N VAL A 311 -17.24 -0.67 8.51
CA VAL A 311 -18.15 -1.69 9.04
C VAL A 311 -19.13 -2.15 7.97
N ASP A 312 -19.75 -1.20 7.24
CA ASP A 312 -20.64 -1.51 6.12
C ASP A 312 -19.93 -2.31 5.02
N ALA A 313 -18.64 -2.05 4.81
CA ALA A 313 -17.78 -2.74 3.86
C ALA A 313 -17.25 -4.10 4.36
N GLY A 314 -17.67 -4.54 5.56
CA GLY A 314 -17.33 -5.86 6.09
C GLY A 314 -15.89 -6.01 6.59
N LEU A 315 -15.16 -4.91 6.81
CA LEU A 315 -13.77 -4.98 7.25
C LEU A 315 -13.62 -5.31 8.74
N GLY A 316 -14.64 -5.06 9.55
CA GLY A 316 -14.58 -5.27 10.99
C GLY A 316 -15.77 -4.65 11.72
N GLU A 317 -15.61 -4.47 13.03
CA GLU A 317 -16.61 -3.86 13.90
C GLU A 317 -16.04 -2.60 14.60
N GLN A 318 -16.91 -1.72 15.07
CA GLN A 318 -16.48 -0.57 15.87
C GLN A 318 -16.14 -1.01 17.31
N GLY A 319 -14.91 -0.74 17.75
CA GLY A 319 -14.47 -1.00 19.12
C GLY A 319 -14.85 0.11 20.11
N ARG A 320 -14.66 -0.16 21.42
CA ARG A 320 -14.88 0.79 22.53
C ARG A 320 -14.19 2.14 22.33
N MET A 321 -13.01 2.15 21.73
CA MET A 321 -12.22 3.37 21.47
C MET A 321 -12.71 4.17 20.25
N GLY A 322 -13.87 3.83 19.67
CA GLY A 322 -14.50 4.57 18.58
C GLY A 322 -13.91 4.35 17.17
N VAL A 323 -12.91 3.47 17.05
CA VAL A 323 -12.25 3.11 15.79
C VAL A 323 -12.67 1.72 15.31
N LEU A 324 -12.38 1.40 14.05
CA LEU A 324 -12.58 0.07 13.50
C LEU A 324 -11.58 -0.92 14.11
N VAL A 325 -12.08 -2.10 14.49
CA VAL A 325 -11.29 -3.25 14.89
C VAL A 325 -11.53 -4.36 13.87
N THR A 326 -10.46 -4.77 13.19
CA THR A 326 -10.49 -5.84 12.18
C THR A 326 -9.94 -7.12 12.78
N PRO A 327 -10.35 -8.32 12.32
CA PRO A 327 -9.68 -9.55 12.72
C PRO A 327 -8.19 -9.52 12.43
N GLU A 328 -7.78 -9.01 11.26
CA GLU A 328 -6.41 -9.11 10.76
C GLU A 328 -5.45 -8.13 11.46
N LEU A 329 -5.89 -6.90 11.69
CA LEU A 329 -5.05 -5.79 12.16
C LEU A 329 -5.46 -5.26 13.55
N GLY A 330 -6.57 -5.75 14.10
CA GLY A 330 -7.15 -5.19 15.31
C GLY A 330 -7.50 -3.72 15.15
N ALA A 331 -7.25 -2.95 16.21
CA ALA A 331 -7.42 -1.50 16.19
C ALA A 331 -6.25 -0.77 15.50
N ASN A 332 -5.17 -1.48 15.12
CA ASN A 332 -4.08 -0.93 14.31
C ASN A 332 -4.50 -0.81 12.83
N THR A 333 -5.55 -0.01 12.60
CA THR A 333 -6.12 0.17 11.27
C THR A 333 -6.19 1.66 10.94
N ARG A 334 -5.69 2.04 9.77
CA ARG A 334 -5.90 3.34 9.13
C ARG A 334 -6.75 3.11 7.88
N LEU A 335 -7.69 4.01 7.62
CA LEU A 335 -8.70 3.84 6.57
C LEU A 335 -8.62 4.96 5.55
N ALA A 336 -8.90 4.67 4.29
CA ALA A 336 -9.29 5.64 3.27
C ALA A 336 -10.41 5.03 2.43
N ALA A 337 -11.13 5.85 1.67
CA ALA A 337 -12.15 5.37 0.74
C ALA A 337 -12.07 6.05 -0.61
N ILE A 338 -12.67 5.42 -1.62
CA ILE A 338 -12.94 6.02 -2.91
C ILE A 338 -14.44 5.91 -3.16
N THR A 339 -15.13 7.04 -3.34
CA THR A 339 -16.52 7.05 -3.82
C THR A 339 -16.54 6.96 -5.34
N THR A 340 -17.45 6.16 -5.87
CA THR A 340 -17.55 5.89 -7.31
C THR A 340 -18.96 5.49 -7.73
N ASP A 341 -19.26 5.68 -9.01
CA ASP A 341 -20.43 5.14 -9.70
C ASP A 341 -20.15 3.81 -10.43
N MET A 342 -18.91 3.31 -10.38
CA MET A 342 -18.53 1.99 -10.90
C MET A 342 -19.47 0.92 -10.35
N PRO A 343 -20.03 0.04 -11.20
CA PRO A 343 -20.94 -1.01 -10.75
C PRO A 343 -20.15 -2.06 -9.97
N LEU A 344 -20.47 -2.20 -8.68
CA LEU A 344 -19.74 -3.07 -7.77
C LEU A 344 -20.69 -3.92 -6.93
N GLN A 345 -20.28 -5.15 -6.63
CA GLN A 345 -20.93 -5.95 -5.60
C GLN A 345 -20.42 -5.50 -4.23
N ALA A 346 -21.33 -4.99 -3.39
CA ALA A 346 -21.03 -4.67 -2.00
C ALA A 346 -20.77 -5.93 -1.17
N ASP A 347 -19.81 -5.84 -0.27
CA ASP A 347 -19.55 -6.83 0.77
C ASP A 347 -20.63 -6.78 1.85
N LYS A 348 -20.63 -7.79 2.72
CA LYS A 348 -21.54 -7.85 3.86
C LYS A 348 -20.79 -7.43 5.12
N PRO A 349 -21.44 -6.69 6.04
CA PRO A 349 -20.93 -6.51 7.39
C PRO A 349 -20.63 -7.86 8.07
N ILE A 350 -19.68 -7.85 9.00
CA ILE A 350 -19.29 -9.01 9.80
C ILE A 350 -19.61 -8.78 11.28
N ASP A 351 -19.87 -9.87 12.01
CA ASP A 351 -19.97 -9.88 13.48
C ASP A 351 -18.97 -10.94 13.98
N VAL A 352 -17.88 -10.46 14.58
CA VAL A 352 -16.84 -11.30 15.19
C VAL A 352 -16.82 -11.12 16.70
N GLY A 353 -17.88 -10.52 17.28
CA GLY A 353 -18.06 -10.36 18.71
C GLY A 353 -17.25 -9.23 19.34
N ILE A 354 -16.72 -8.25 18.57
CA ILE A 354 -15.90 -7.16 19.13
C ILE A 354 -16.66 -6.37 20.19
N SER A 355 -17.95 -6.08 19.94
CA SER A 355 -18.78 -5.36 20.90
C SER A 355 -18.92 -6.15 22.21
N LYS A 356 -19.18 -7.46 22.13
CA LYS A 356 -19.30 -8.35 23.31
C LYS A 356 -17.98 -8.40 24.09
N PHE A 357 -16.84 -8.50 23.39
CA PHE A 357 -15.52 -8.44 24.02
C PHE A 357 -15.26 -7.08 24.70
N CYS A 358 -15.61 -5.99 24.03
CA CYS A 358 -15.41 -4.64 24.54
C CYS A 358 -16.18 -4.37 25.85
N LYS A 359 -17.33 -5.01 26.06
CA LYS A 359 -18.12 -4.90 27.31
C LYS A 359 -17.35 -5.38 28.55
N LYS A 360 -16.46 -6.38 28.40
CA LYS A 360 -15.66 -6.97 29.49
C LYS A 360 -14.22 -6.44 29.56
N CYS A 361 -13.59 -6.15 28.43
CA CYS A 361 -12.16 -5.87 28.35
C CYS A 361 -11.72 -4.56 29.04
N LYS A 362 -12.25 -3.42 28.56
CA LYS A 362 -11.97 -2.05 29.06
C LYS A 362 -10.50 -1.59 29.11
N ILE A 363 -9.51 -2.40 28.69
CA ILE A 363 -8.07 -2.04 28.74
C ILE A 363 -7.77 -0.70 28.06
N CYS A 364 -8.34 -0.42 26.89
CA CYS A 364 -8.14 0.87 26.21
C CYS A 364 -8.69 2.09 26.98
N ALA A 365 -9.67 1.90 27.87
CA ALA A 365 -10.15 2.94 28.78
C ALA A 365 -9.24 3.05 30.01
N GLU A 366 -8.86 1.91 30.59
CA GLU A 366 -7.92 1.81 31.73
C GLU A 366 -6.57 2.47 31.42
N GLN A 367 -6.12 2.39 30.16
CA GLN A 367 -4.81 2.87 29.71
C GLN A 367 -4.84 4.23 28.99
N CYS A 368 -5.95 4.98 29.04
CA CYS A 368 -6.07 6.26 28.34
C CYS A 368 -5.60 7.42 29.22
N PRO A 369 -4.48 8.12 28.89
CA PRO A 369 -3.92 9.18 29.76
C PRO A 369 -4.84 10.36 30.04
N SER A 370 -5.79 10.64 29.15
CA SER A 370 -6.77 11.70 29.36
C SER A 370 -8.15 11.22 29.79
N ASN A 371 -8.33 9.92 30.05
CA ASN A 371 -9.64 9.36 30.37
C ASN A 371 -10.71 9.73 29.32
N ALA A 372 -10.32 9.67 28.04
CA ALA A 372 -11.18 10.03 26.91
C ALA A 372 -12.10 8.89 26.47
N VAL A 373 -11.72 7.64 26.73
CA VAL A 373 -12.48 6.44 26.35
C VAL A 373 -13.44 6.06 27.46
N SER A 374 -14.70 5.78 27.12
CA SER A 374 -15.74 5.43 28.08
C SER A 374 -15.46 4.13 28.84
N PHE A 375 -15.70 4.14 30.16
CA PHE A 375 -15.68 2.95 31.03
C PHE A 375 -17.03 2.22 31.08
N GLU A 376 -18.07 2.76 30.46
CA GLU A 376 -19.43 2.21 30.53
C GLU A 376 -19.49 0.80 29.95
N LYS A 377 -20.20 -0.10 30.64
CA LYS A 377 -20.34 -1.48 30.15
C LYS A 377 -21.05 -1.48 28.81
N GLU A 378 -22.19 -0.81 28.72
CA GLU A 378 -23.01 -0.74 27.52
C GLU A 378 -22.69 0.51 26.69
N PRO A 379 -22.79 0.43 25.35
CA PRO A 379 -22.70 1.62 24.51
C PRO A 379 -23.93 2.52 24.69
N GLU A 380 -23.74 3.82 24.52
CA GLU A 380 -24.83 4.81 24.51
C GLU A 380 -25.33 5.07 23.08
N VAL A 381 -26.45 5.78 22.94
CA VAL A 381 -26.98 6.17 21.63
C VAL A 381 -26.40 7.53 21.24
N VAL A 382 -25.59 7.57 20.17
CA VAL A 382 -25.01 8.79 19.63
C VAL A 382 -25.46 8.96 18.18
N ARG A 383 -26.22 10.02 17.91
CA ARG A 383 -26.80 10.30 16.57
C ARG A 383 -27.59 9.10 16.01
N GLY A 384 -28.39 8.44 16.86
CA GLY A 384 -29.21 7.29 16.45
C GLY A 384 -28.50 5.93 16.45
N TYR A 385 -27.18 5.88 16.64
CA TYR A 385 -26.41 4.61 16.64
C TYR A 385 -25.84 4.28 18.01
N LYS A 386 -25.88 2.99 18.38
CA LYS A 386 -25.25 2.50 19.60
C LYS A 386 -23.73 2.46 19.42
N ARG A 387 -23.00 3.23 20.22
CA ARG A 387 -21.54 3.19 20.30
C ARG A 387 -21.02 3.73 21.64
N TRP A 388 -19.78 3.38 21.98
CA TRP A 388 -19.06 4.08 23.05
C TRP A 388 -18.59 5.44 22.54
N LYS A 389 -19.05 6.52 23.17
CA LYS A 389 -18.60 7.87 22.85
C LYS A 389 -17.19 8.07 23.41
N VAL A 390 -16.30 8.59 22.57
CA VAL A 390 -15.00 9.08 22.99
C VAL A 390 -15.10 10.59 23.19
N ASN A 391 -14.56 11.09 24.29
CA ASN A 391 -14.38 12.52 24.48
C ASN A 391 -13.18 12.97 23.64
N HIS A 392 -13.45 13.51 22.45
CA HIS A 392 -12.40 13.89 21.51
C HIS A 392 -11.55 15.05 22.01
N ASP A 393 -12.09 15.98 22.81
CA ASP A 393 -11.33 17.10 23.35
C ASP A 393 -10.27 16.62 24.36
N LYS A 394 -10.66 15.71 25.26
CA LYS A 394 -9.72 15.01 26.16
C LYS A 394 -8.69 14.20 25.39
N CYS A 395 -9.11 13.48 24.34
CA CYS A 395 -8.18 12.73 23.49
C CYS A 395 -7.15 13.67 22.85
N PHE A 396 -7.60 14.82 22.37
CA PHE A 396 -6.77 15.83 21.74
C PHE A 396 -5.81 16.52 22.73
N THR A 397 -6.14 16.62 24.02
CA THR A 397 -5.18 17.09 25.03
C THR A 397 -3.86 16.32 24.97
N ILE A 398 -3.91 14.98 24.98
CA ILE A 398 -2.72 14.13 24.93
C ILE A 398 -1.97 14.26 23.60
N TRP A 399 -2.67 14.56 22.50
CA TRP A 399 -2.00 14.74 21.22
C TRP A 399 -0.97 15.87 21.27
N ASN A 400 -1.23 16.88 22.09
CA ASN A 400 -0.39 18.05 22.24
C ASN A 400 0.68 17.88 23.33
N THR A 401 0.82 16.68 23.90
CA THR A 401 1.85 16.36 24.90
C THR A 401 2.89 15.37 24.38
N VAL A 402 2.97 15.04 23.09
CA VAL A 402 4.01 14.12 22.59
C VAL A 402 5.38 14.79 22.60
N GLY A 403 6.46 14.09 22.99
CA GLY A 403 7.84 14.60 23.05
C GLY A 403 8.51 14.87 21.70
N THR A 404 7.84 15.52 20.74
CA THR A 404 8.38 15.86 19.41
C THR A 404 8.17 17.34 19.10
N SER A 405 8.90 17.90 18.12
CA SER A 405 8.81 19.32 17.73
C SER A 405 7.41 19.76 17.28
N HIS A 406 6.56 18.81 16.89
CA HIS A 406 5.17 19.05 16.48
C HIS A 406 4.27 18.00 17.14
N PRO A 407 3.88 18.20 18.42
CA PRO A 407 3.12 17.21 19.17
C PRO A 407 1.73 17.04 18.53
N ARG A 408 1.56 15.95 17.78
CA ARG A 408 0.33 15.63 17.04
C ARG A 408 0.12 14.12 16.97
N GLY A 409 0.00 13.48 18.13
CA GLY A 409 -0.24 12.03 18.17
C GLY A 409 -0.62 11.49 19.54
N CYS A 410 -1.40 10.43 19.53
CA CYS A 410 -1.51 9.46 20.61
C CYS A 410 -1.96 8.18 19.93
N ARG A 411 -1.73 7.01 20.52
CA ARG A 411 -2.15 5.74 19.95
C ARG A 411 -2.23 4.61 20.98
N ILE A 412 -2.15 4.97 22.27
CA ILE A 412 -2.08 4.00 23.36
C ILE A 412 -3.27 3.04 23.31
N CYS A 413 -4.49 3.56 23.09
CA CYS A 413 -5.69 2.74 22.94
C CYS A 413 -5.61 1.72 21.80
N LEU A 414 -4.89 2.03 20.72
CA LEU A 414 -4.67 1.08 19.62
C LEU A 414 -3.62 0.04 20.01
N ALA A 415 -2.51 0.47 20.61
CA ALA A 415 -1.37 -0.38 20.98
C ALA A 415 -1.73 -1.39 22.09
N VAL A 416 -2.48 -0.96 23.10
CA VAL A 416 -2.91 -1.80 24.24
C VAL A 416 -4.13 -2.67 23.90
N CYS A 417 -4.72 -2.51 22.72
CA CYS A 417 -5.86 -3.32 22.30
C CYS A 417 -5.41 -4.78 22.13
N PRO A 418 -6.07 -5.76 22.78
CA PRO A 418 -5.68 -7.16 22.64
C PRO A 418 -5.78 -7.71 21.21
N TYR A 419 -6.62 -7.10 20.36
CA TYR A 419 -6.71 -7.46 18.94
C TYR A 419 -5.58 -6.85 18.08
N SER A 420 -4.93 -5.77 18.53
CA SER A 420 -3.87 -5.10 17.77
C SER A 420 -2.53 -5.78 18.04
N ARG A 421 -2.33 -6.97 17.48
CA ARG A 421 -1.14 -7.77 17.73
C ARG A 421 -0.52 -8.26 16.43
N LYS A 422 0.82 -8.28 16.36
CA LYS A 422 1.53 -8.90 15.24
C LYS A 422 1.03 -10.34 15.10
N ASN A 423 0.65 -10.72 13.89
CA ASN A 423 0.10 -12.03 13.65
C ASN A 423 1.15 -13.12 13.97
N ASN A 424 0.89 -13.90 15.01
CA ASN A 424 1.66 -15.06 15.41
C ASN A 424 0.72 -16.24 15.66
N TRP A 425 1.24 -17.43 15.94
CA TRP A 425 0.41 -18.63 16.08
C TRP A 425 -0.66 -18.52 17.18
N ILE A 426 -0.39 -17.81 18.29
CA ILE A 426 -1.36 -17.57 19.37
C ILE A 426 -2.48 -16.66 18.88
N HIS A 427 -2.13 -15.54 18.24
CA HIS A 427 -3.12 -14.61 17.69
C HIS A 427 -3.93 -15.24 16.57
N GLN A 428 -3.33 -16.11 15.77
CA GLN A 428 -4.05 -16.87 14.75
C GLN A 428 -5.10 -17.79 15.39
N ILE A 429 -4.74 -18.57 16.42
CA ILE A 429 -5.71 -19.37 17.17
C ILE A 429 -6.79 -18.47 17.76
N ALA A 430 -6.41 -17.34 18.37
CA ALA A 430 -7.37 -16.46 19.01
C ALA A 430 -8.42 -15.92 18.03
N ARG A 431 -7.98 -15.49 16.84
CA ARG A 431 -8.86 -14.99 15.76
C ARG A 431 -9.77 -16.08 15.21
N GLU A 432 -9.33 -17.32 15.16
CA GLU A 432 -10.16 -18.41 14.64
C GLU A 432 -11.13 -18.95 15.70
N VAL A 433 -10.73 -19.01 16.98
CA VAL A 433 -11.54 -19.63 18.03
C VAL A 433 -12.52 -18.65 18.64
N ASP A 434 -12.10 -17.41 18.98
CA ASP A 434 -12.94 -16.46 19.72
C ASP A 434 -14.28 -16.13 19.01
N PRO A 435 -14.31 -15.80 17.69
CA PRO A 435 -15.56 -15.51 17.01
C PRO A 435 -16.51 -16.72 16.91
N ARG A 436 -15.97 -17.94 17.09
CA ARG A 436 -16.71 -19.21 17.01
C ARG A 436 -17.09 -19.77 18.38
N ASP A 437 -16.66 -19.15 19.48
CA ASP A 437 -17.02 -19.54 20.85
C ASP A 437 -18.28 -18.77 21.32
N PRO A 438 -19.47 -19.39 21.31
CA PRO A 438 -20.70 -18.73 21.73
C PRO A 438 -20.73 -18.42 23.24
N THR A 439 -19.88 -19.08 24.04
CA THR A 439 -19.84 -18.91 25.49
C THR A 439 -19.02 -17.69 25.91
N GLY A 440 -18.08 -17.26 25.05
CA GLY A 440 -17.12 -16.21 25.36
C GLY A 440 -16.14 -16.58 26.50
N LEU A 441 -16.06 -17.86 26.88
CA LEU A 441 -15.10 -18.36 27.86
C LEU A 441 -13.68 -18.20 27.35
N PHE A 442 -13.45 -18.50 26.06
CA PHE A 442 -12.13 -18.41 25.46
C PHE A 442 -11.58 -16.98 25.50
N SER A 443 -12.34 -15.96 25.04
CA SER A 443 -11.90 -14.57 25.19
C SER A 443 -11.82 -14.11 26.64
N SER A 444 -12.58 -14.70 27.57
CA SER A 444 -12.46 -14.35 28.99
C SER A 444 -11.15 -14.88 29.58
N ALA A 445 -10.77 -16.12 29.23
CA ALA A 445 -9.48 -16.68 29.60
C ALA A 445 -8.31 -15.88 29.00
N LEU A 446 -8.37 -15.58 27.69
CA LEU A 446 -7.36 -14.75 27.04
C LEU A 446 -7.30 -13.34 27.64
N LEU A 447 -8.44 -12.75 28.01
CA LEU A 447 -8.46 -11.45 28.67
C LEU A 447 -7.81 -11.51 30.06
N THR A 448 -8.06 -12.57 30.84
CA THR A 448 -7.38 -12.78 32.12
C THR A 448 -5.87 -12.89 31.92
N MET A 449 -5.42 -13.70 30.96
CA MET A 449 -3.99 -13.78 30.61
C MET A 449 -3.44 -12.41 30.19
N GLN A 450 -4.19 -11.65 29.39
CA GLN A 450 -3.82 -10.32 28.92
C GLN A 450 -3.68 -9.30 30.06
N LYS A 451 -4.45 -9.44 31.13
CA LYS A 451 -4.37 -8.59 32.33
C LYS A 451 -3.34 -9.09 33.35
N SER A 452 -3.04 -10.39 33.37
CA SER A 452 -2.14 -10.99 34.36
C SER A 452 -0.69 -11.12 33.89
N PHE A 453 -0.44 -11.31 32.58
CA PHE A 453 0.89 -11.60 32.04
C PHE A 453 1.52 -10.44 31.29
N PHE A 454 0.74 -9.41 30.93
CA PHE A 454 1.26 -8.24 30.25
C PHE A 454 1.31 -7.07 31.22
N GLU A 455 2.48 -6.45 31.29
CA GLU A 455 2.65 -5.21 32.03
C GLU A 455 2.10 -4.04 31.22
N TYR A 456 1.51 -3.09 31.94
CA TYR A 456 1.10 -1.81 31.40
C TYR A 456 1.72 -0.74 32.29
N PRO A 457 2.44 0.24 31.72
CA PRO A 457 2.85 1.41 32.47
C PRO A 457 1.67 2.08 33.17
N ASP A 458 1.92 2.69 34.33
CA ASP A 458 0.93 3.60 34.92
C ASP A 458 0.60 4.71 33.92
N VAL A 459 -0.65 5.15 33.96
CA VAL A 459 -1.26 6.01 32.95
C VAL A 459 -0.52 7.34 32.80
N GLU A 460 -0.01 7.89 33.90
CA GLU A 460 0.79 9.11 33.97
C GLU A 460 2.16 8.94 33.31
N ASN A 461 2.74 7.74 33.37
CA ASN A 461 4.08 7.49 32.83
C ASN A 461 4.12 7.58 31.30
N TYR A 462 2.98 7.45 30.60
CA TYR A 462 2.90 7.67 29.15
C TYR A 462 3.13 9.12 28.73
N LEU A 463 2.99 10.09 29.64
CA LEU A 463 3.28 11.49 29.35
C LEU A 463 4.79 11.72 29.25
N PRO A 464 5.26 12.71 28.47
CA PRO A 464 6.66 13.07 28.48
C PRO A 464 7.05 13.77 29.79
N PRO A 465 8.36 13.88 30.08
CA PRO A 465 8.84 14.79 31.09
C PRO A 465 8.33 16.23 30.85
N PRO A 466 7.97 16.98 31.92
CA PRO A 466 8.09 16.61 33.33
C PRO A 466 6.91 15.79 33.89
N ASP A 467 5.81 15.65 33.15
CA ASP A 467 4.54 15.09 33.65
C ASP A 467 4.51 13.55 33.68
N GLY A 468 5.47 12.91 33.01
CA GLY A 468 5.64 11.46 32.99
C GLY A 468 7.05 11.03 32.59
N LYS A 469 7.18 9.79 32.12
CA LYS A 469 8.48 9.14 31.82
C LYS A 469 8.66 8.77 30.35
N ASN A 470 7.76 9.21 29.46
CA ASN A 470 7.68 8.71 28.08
C ASN A 470 7.63 7.17 28.03
N ALA A 471 6.96 6.55 29.01
CA ALA A 471 6.77 5.11 28.99
C ALA A 471 5.97 4.74 27.74
N SER A 472 6.28 3.57 27.20
CA SER A 472 5.61 3.01 26.04
C SER A 472 5.16 1.59 26.35
N TYR A 473 4.32 1.04 25.49
CA TYR A 473 3.78 -0.29 25.70
C TYR A 473 4.85 -1.39 25.47
N HIS A 474 5.76 -1.15 24.53
CA HIS A 474 7.01 -1.89 24.35
C HIS A 474 8.11 -0.89 24.00
N GLU A 475 9.36 -1.24 24.34
CA GLU A 475 10.52 -0.51 23.84
C GLU A 475 10.43 -0.36 22.32
N GLY A 476 10.71 0.85 21.84
CA GLY A 476 10.81 1.07 20.41
C GLY A 476 11.96 0.27 19.81
N PRO A 477 11.94 0.08 18.49
CA PRO A 477 13.08 -0.53 17.82
C PRO A 477 14.35 0.31 18.04
N ASP A 478 15.50 -0.36 18.07
CA ASP A 478 16.83 0.23 18.32
C ASP A 478 17.11 1.50 17.51
N TRP A 479 16.76 1.52 16.23
CA TRP A 479 16.94 2.66 15.33
C TRP A 479 16.05 3.88 15.64
N LEU A 480 15.14 3.80 16.60
CA LEU A 480 14.35 4.93 17.11
C LEU A 480 14.79 5.41 18.52
N ARG A 481 15.70 4.69 19.18
CA ARG A 481 16.18 4.98 20.53
C ARG A 481 17.39 5.91 20.46
N THR A 482 17.18 7.21 20.62
CA THR A 482 18.25 8.22 20.53
C THR A 482 19.35 7.99 21.56
N GLU A 483 19.04 7.38 22.70
CA GLU A 483 19.99 6.99 23.73
C GLU A 483 20.97 5.87 23.32
N GLU A 484 20.71 5.17 22.21
CA GLU A 484 21.55 4.07 21.70
C GLU A 484 22.44 4.47 20.50
N TRP A 485 22.31 5.69 19.98
CA TRP A 485 23.03 6.21 18.81
C TRP A 485 23.67 7.56 19.12
#